data_AF-A0AAY4BSD0-F1
#
_entry.id   AF-A0AAY4BSD0-F1
#
_cell.length_a   1.000
_cell.length_b   1.000
_cell.length_c   1.000
_cell.angle_alpha   90.00
_cell.angle_beta   90.00
_cell.angle_gamma   90.00
#
_symmetry.space_group_name_H-M   'P 1'
#
loop_
_entity.id
_entity.type
_entity.pdbx_description
1 polymer ?
#
loop_
_entity_poly.entity_id
_entity_poly.type
_entity_poly.pdbx_seq_one_letter_code
_entity_poly.pdbx_strand_id
1 'polypeptide(L)'
;NSSDLDAPAAFPLHRLVWTNRYQELDRELRSGQHDPERPDPRGRTPLELSVCLGHLETARVLLRHGADPTRSNAHSWTVLQEAVSTGDPELVQLVLQYRDYKRATERLAGIPELLSKLRQARDFYVEMKWEFTSWVPLVSKVCPSDVYRVWKSGSCLRVDTTLLGFEHMTWLKGRRSYIFKGGENGATVMEVDHEKQVVYTEPLTLSPRDASSLLEAMAPSQENTAQRLTSPIVSTHLNTRNIAFERNKSGIWGWRSEKTETVSGYEAKVYSASNVELVTRSRTEHLSDQDKSRSKGTASVTSGPAQLFLES
;
A
#
# COMPACT_ATOMS: atom_id res chain seq x y z
N ASN A 1 17.88 31.48 26.35
CA ASN A 1 17.80 31.81 24.92
C ASN A 1 16.37 31.66 24.46
N SER A 2 15.82 32.74 23.95
CA SER A 2 14.40 33.08 23.80
C SER A 2 13.79 32.61 22.47
N SER A 3 13.99 31.35 22.06
CA SER A 3 13.48 30.84 20.78
C SER A 3 12.14 30.09 20.85
N ASP A 4 11.63 29.77 22.03
CA ASP A 4 10.46 28.88 22.19
C ASP A 4 9.12 29.61 22.41
N LEU A 5 9.12 30.94 22.55
CA LEU A 5 7.90 31.72 22.86
C LEU A 5 7.19 32.31 21.63
N ASP A 6 7.80 32.28 20.45
CA ASP A 6 7.18 32.74 19.17
C ASP A 6 6.63 31.59 18.29
N ALA A 7 6.92 30.34 18.64
CA ALA A 7 6.40 29.15 17.95
C ALA A 7 4.86 29.02 17.91
N PRO A 8 4.06 29.51 18.91
CA PRO A 8 2.62 29.32 18.89
C PRO A 8 1.94 29.97 17.68
N ALA A 9 2.40 31.16 17.25
CA ALA A 9 1.77 31.96 16.19
C ALA A 9 1.91 31.35 14.79
N ALA A 10 3.00 30.64 14.52
CA ALA A 10 3.35 30.17 13.18
C ALA A 10 2.51 28.98 12.67
N PHE A 11 1.84 28.24 13.57
CA PHE A 11 1.09 27.02 13.28
C PHE A 11 -0.33 27.05 13.88
N PRO A 12 -1.23 27.90 13.34
CA PRO A 12 -2.57 28.10 13.90
C PRO A 12 -3.40 26.81 13.90
N LEU A 13 -3.36 26.03 12.81
CA LEU A 13 -4.10 24.77 12.72
C LEU A 13 -3.65 23.76 13.78
N HIS A 14 -2.34 23.54 13.97
CA HIS A 14 -1.82 22.63 15.00
C HIS A 14 -2.19 23.05 16.41
N ARG A 15 -2.25 24.36 16.69
CA ARG A 15 -2.68 24.87 18.01
C ARG A 15 -4.14 24.52 18.27
N LEU A 16 -5.00 24.71 17.27
CA LEU A 16 -6.43 24.36 17.36
C LEU A 16 -6.62 22.85 17.49
N VAL A 17 -5.81 22.05 16.79
CA VAL A 17 -5.78 20.59 16.95
C VAL A 17 -5.36 20.20 18.37
N TRP A 18 -4.26 20.76 18.88
CA TRP A 18 -3.71 20.47 20.21
C TRP A 18 -4.70 20.79 21.33
N THR A 19 -5.46 21.89 21.17
CA THR A 19 -6.48 22.33 22.13
C THR A 19 -7.88 21.75 21.86
N ASN A 20 -8.00 20.84 20.88
CA ASN A 20 -9.25 20.20 20.45
C ASN A 20 -10.39 21.18 20.06
N ARG A 21 -10.04 22.34 19.50
CA ARG A 21 -10.98 23.39 19.07
C ARG A 21 -11.48 23.16 17.63
N TYR A 22 -12.12 22.01 17.38
CA TYR A 22 -12.51 21.58 16.04
C TYR A 22 -13.47 22.54 15.32
N GLN A 23 -14.34 23.26 16.04
CA GLN A 23 -15.23 24.26 15.44
C GLN A 23 -14.50 25.51 14.92
N GLU A 24 -13.43 25.91 15.60
CA GLU A 24 -12.58 27.01 15.13
C GLU A 24 -11.71 26.54 13.99
N LEU A 25 -11.19 25.31 14.10
CA LEU A 25 -10.42 24.68 13.03
C LEU A 25 -11.22 24.62 11.73
N ASP A 26 -12.50 24.24 11.80
CA ASP A 26 -13.39 24.22 10.64
C ASP A 26 -13.59 25.63 10.04
N ARG A 27 -13.74 26.66 10.88
CA ARG A 27 -13.84 28.06 10.41
C ARG A 27 -12.55 28.52 9.71
N GLU A 28 -11.39 28.22 10.29
CA GLU A 28 -10.09 28.57 9.74
C GLU A 28 -9.82 27.86 8.41
N LEU A 29 -10.13 26.57 8.30
CA LEU A 29 -9.96 25.82 7.05
C LEU A 29 -10.90 26.27 5.93
N ARG A 30 -12.15 26.63 6.27
CA ARG A 30 -13.09 27.23 5.30
C ARG A 30 -12.61 28.56 4.72
N SER A 31 -11.76 29.30 5.43
CA SER A 31 -11.19 30.55 4.91
C SER A 31 -10.25 30.33 3.72
N GLY A 32 -9.70 29.11 3.57
CA GLY A 32 -8.72 28.76 2.54
C GLY A 32 -7.34 29.38 2.73
N GLN A 33 -7.09 30.10 3.83
CA GLN A 33 -5.82 30.80 4.09
C GLN A 33 -4.72 29.88 4.65
N HIS A 34 -5.11 28.70 5.13
CA HIS A 34 -4.22 27.76 5.79
C HIS A 34 -4.18 26.42 5.06
N ASP A 35 -2.96 25.97 4.75
CA ASP A 35 -2.71 24.65 4.17
C ASP A 35 -2.89 23.54 5.23
N PRO A 36 -3.87 22.62 5.08
CA PRO A 36 -4.08 21.51 6.00
C PRO A 36 -2.94 20.48 5.99
N GLU A 37 -2.02 20.53 5.03
CA GLU A 37 -0.90 19.60 4.88
C GLU A 37 0.43 20.11 5.44
N ARG A 38 0.48 21.38 5.88
CA ARG A 38 1.69 22.01 6.41
C ARG A 38 2.18 21.25 7.65
N PRO A 39 3.42 20.74 7.68
CA PRO A 39 3.94 20.07 8.87
C PRO A 39 4.35 21.05 9.97
N ASP A 40 4.26 20.62 11.23
CA ASP A 40 4.85 21.32 12.39
C ASP A 40 6.38 21.14 12.44
N PRO A 41 7.11 21.77 13.38
CA PRO A 41 8.56 21.57 13.54
C PRO A 41 8.98 20.13 13.87
N ARG A 42 8.05 19.25 14.26
CA ARG A 42 8.28 17.82 14.47
C ARG A 42 7.93 16.98 13.23
N GLY A 43 7.60 17.64 12.11
CA GLY A 43 7.25 17.00 10.84
C GLY A 43 5.82 16.47 10.79
N ARG A 44 4.95 16.81 11.74
CA ARG A 44 3.59 16.27 11.83
C ARG A 44 2.59 17.14 11.09
N THR A 45 1.73 16.55 10.28
CA THR A 45 0.56 17.27 9.75
C THR A 45 -0.46 17.52 10.88
N PRO A 46 -1.37 18.51 10.73
CA PRO A 46 -2.51 18.67 11.62
C PRO A 46 -3.31 17.37 11.81
N LEU A 47 -3.48 16.57 10.74
CA LEU A 47 -4.20 15.30 10.79
C LEU A 47 -3.46 14.28 11.64
N GLU A 48 -2.16 14.08 11.41
CA GLU A 48 -1.33 13.19 12.22
C GLU A 48 -1.36 13.58 13.69
N LEU A 49 -1.25 14.88 14.00
CA LEU A 49 -1.34 15.37 15.36
C LEU A 49 -2.70 15.05 16.00
N SER A 50 -3.80 15.25 15.28
CA SER A 50 -5.15 14.96 15.79
C SER A 50 -5.34 13.47 16.10
N VAL A 51 -4.77 12.60 15.26
CA VAL A 51 -4.83 11.14 15.42
C VAL A 51 -3.97 10.71 16.61
N CYS A 52 -2.74 11.21 16.74
CA CYS A 52 -1.88 10.90 17.89
C CYS A 52 -2.49 11.36 19.23
N LEU A 53 -3.34 12.39 19.22
CA LEU A 53 -4.04 12.89 20.41
C LEU A 53 -5.41 12.23 20.62
N GLY A 54 -5.89 11.38 19.71
CA GLY A 54 -7.23 10.78 19.79
C GLY A 54 -8.37 11.77 19.59
N HIS A 55 -8.12 12.92 18.94
CA HIS A 55 -9.12 13.98 18.76
C HIS A 55 -10.02 13.69 17.55
N LEU A 56 -10.99 12.79 17.71
CA LEU A 56 -11.88 12.30 16.64
C LEU A 56 -12.51 13.42 15.79
N GLU A 57 -13.17 14.40 16.42
CA GLU A 57 -13.86 15.46 15.67
C GLU A 57 -12.90 16.42 14.97
N THR A 58 -11.71 16.63 15.54
CA THR A 58 -10.65 17.38 14.88
C THR A 58 -10.14 16.65 13.64
N ALA A 59 -9.91 15.34 13.73
CA ALA A 59 -9.54 14.50 12.58
C ALA A 59 -10.63 14.53 11.51
N ARG A 60 -11.91 14.45 11.89
CA ARG A 60 -13.06 14.54 10.99
C ARG A 60 -13.10 15.85 10.21
N VAL A 61 -12.87 16.97 10.88
CA VAL A 61 -12.81 18.30 10.25
C VAL A 61 -11.68 18.34 9.23
N LEU A 62 -10.47 17.90 9.59
CA LEU A 62 -9.32 17.92 8.70
C LEU A 62 -9.53 17.05 7.45
N LEU A 63 -10.06 15.84 7.63
CA LEU A 63 -10.36 14.92 6.52
C LEU A 63 -11.43 15.48 5.58
N ARG A 64 -12.46 16.15 6.10
CA ARG A 64 -13.48 16.86 5.29
C ARG A 64 -12.88 17.99 4.45
N HIS A 65 -11.82 18.63 4.95
CA HIS A 65 -11.07 19.68 4.26
C HIS A 65 -9.91 19.13 3.41
N GLY A 66 -9.91 17.84 3.09
CA GLY A 66 -8.97 17.24 2.14
C GLY A 66 -7.60 16.89 2.70
N ALA A 67 -7.43 16.86 4.02
CA ALA A 67 -6.19 16.36 4.61
C ALA A 67 -5.92 14.91 4.20
N ASP A 68 -4.66 14.56 3.96
CA ASP A 68 -4.25 13.28 3.38
C ASP A 68 -4.10 12.15 4.42
N PRO A 69 -5.03 11.16 4.45
CA PRO A 69 -4.94 10.02 5.36
C PRO A 69 -3.92 8.94 4.94
N THR A 70 -3.28 9.07 3.77
CA THR A 70 -2.34 8.07 3.23
C THR A 70 -0.88 8.31 3.62
N ARG A 71 -0.59 9.48 4.20
CA ARG A 71 0.76 9.89 4.60
C ARG A 71 1.32 9.00 5.71
N SER A 72 2.65 8.99 5.78
CA SER A 72 3.40 8.41 6.87
C SER A 72 4.24 9.46 7.58
N ASN A 73 4.35 9.29 8.89
CA ASN A 73 5.16 10.17 9.73
C ASN A 73 6.66 9.88 9.57
N ALA A 74 7.50 10.63 10.29
CA ALA A 74 8.95 10.48 10.29
C ALA A 74 9.45 9.07 10.69
N HIS A 75 8.62 8.26 11.34
CA HIS A 75 8.92 6.88 11.73
C HIS A 75 8.37 5.84 10.73
N SER A 76 7.87 6.30 9.57
CA SER A 76 7.25 5.47 8.52
C SER A 76 5.99 4.74 8.96
N TRP A 77 5.29 5.27 9.98
CA TRP A 77 3.95 4.81 10.35
C TRP A 77 2.92 5.65 9.61
N THR A 78 1.97 4.98 8.96
CA THR A 78 0.85 5.65 8.29
C THR A 78 -0.14 6.24 9.31
N VAL A 79 -0.92 7.24 8.90
CA VAL A 79 -2.00 7.82 9.72
C VAL A 79 -2.95 6.74 10.26
N LEU A 80 -3.30 5.74 9.44
CA LEU A 80 -4.13 4.62 9.88
C LEU A 80 -3.45 3.76 10.96
N GLN A 81 -2.15 3.50 10.84
CA GLN A 81 -1.42 2.72 11.85
C GLN A 81 -1.38 3.46 13.18
N GLU A 82 -1.17 4.78 13.16
CA GLU A 82 -1.29 5.60 14.38
C GLU A 82 -2.71 5.58 14.96
N ALA A 83 -3.75 5.62 14.12
CA ALA A 83 -5.13 5.50 14.58
C ALA A 83 -5.39 4.16 15.26
N VAL A 84 -4.90 3.04 14.71
CA VAL A 84 -5.03 1.71 15.35
C VAL A 84 -4.31 1.67 16.70
N SER A 85 -3.15 2.31 16.83
CA SER A 85 -2.41 2.39 18.09
C SER A 85 -3.17 3.10 19.21
N THR A 86 -4.17 3.93 18.90
CA THR A 86 -5.03 4.58 19.92
C THR A 86 -6.01 3.60 20.57
N GLY A 87 -6.32 2.48 19.91
CA GLY A 87 -7.38 1.56 20.33
C GLY A 87 -8.81 2.07 20.10
N ASP A 88 -8.98 3.28 19.54
CA ASP A 88 -10.28 3.92 19.30
C ASP A 88 -10.92 3.40 17.99
N PRO A 89 -12.02 2.64 18.06
CA PRO A 89 -12.65 2.08 16.87
C PRO A 89 -13.28 3.14 15.96
N GLU A 90 -13.86 4.20 16.51
CA GLU A 90 -14.45 5.29 15.72
C GLU A 90 -13.38 6.04 14.92
N LEU A 91 -12.22 6.30 15.54
CA LEU A 91 -11.10 6.96 14.87
C LEU A 91 -10.49 6.07 13.78
N VAL A 92 -10.33 4.78 14.05
CA VAL A 92 -9.87 3.81 13.05
C VAL A 92 -10.84 3.75 11.87
N GLN A 93 -12.15 3.66 12.12
CA GLN A 93 -13.17 3.64 11.07
C GLN A 93 -13.11 4.89 10.20
N LEU A 94 -13.03 6.07 10.84
CA LEU A 94 -12.97 7.36 10.16
C LEU A 94 -11.74 7.45 9.23
N VAL A 95 -10.54 7.17 9.76
CA VAL A 95 -9.30 7.27 8.97
C VAL A 95 -9.27 6.22 7.86
N LEU A 96 -9.72 5.00 8.14
CA LEU A 96 -9.79 3.93 7.15
C LEU A 96 -10.74 4.27 6.01
N GLN A 97 -11.93 4.78 6.32
CA GLN A 97 -12.92 5.20 5.35
C GLN A 97 -12.37 6.29 4.42
N TYR A 98 -11.77 7.35 4.97
CA TYR A 98 -11.22 8.43 4.15
C TYR A 98 -9.99 8.01 3.35
N ARG A 99 -9.17 7.08 3.88
CA ARG A 99 -8.05 6.49 3.14
C ARG A 99 -8.53 5.73 1.92
N ASP A 100 -9.55 4.90 2.09
CA ASP A 100 -10.08 4.07 1.01
C ASP A 100 -10.86 4.92 0.00
N TYR A 101 -11.57 5.96 0.47
CA TYR A 101 -12.13 7.02 -0.37
C TYR A 101 -11.06 7.70 -1.21
N LYS A 102 -9.95 8.17 -0.62
CA LYS A 102 -8.86 8.83 -1.35
C LYS A 102 -8.24 7.91 -2.40
N ARG A 103 -7.97 6.65 -2.05
CA ARG A 103 -7.45 5.67 -3.01
C ARG A 103 -8.44 5.41 -4.15
N ALA A 104 -9.73 5.34 -3.86
CA ALA A 104 -10.77 5.14 -4.86
C ALA A 104 -10.86 6.34 -5.81
N THR A 105 -10.82 7.57 -5.29
CA THR A 105 -10.87 8.79 -6.11
C THR A 105 -9.63 8.93 -6.99
N GLU A 106 -8.43 8.70 -6.45
CA GLU A 106 -7.18 8.71 -7.22
C GLU A 106 -7.17 7.64 -8.31
N ARG A 107 -7.61 6.42 -7.98
CA ARG A 107 -7.77 5.32 -8.95
C ARG A 107 -8.71 5.73 -10.08
N LEU A 108 -9.89 6.28 -9.76
CA LEU A 108 -10.88 6.70 -10.76
C LEU A 108 -10.37 7.87 -11.62
N ALA A 109 -9.66 8.84 -11.01
CA ALA A 109 -9.08 9.98 -11.71
C ALA A 109 -8.01 9.56 -12.74
N GLY A 110 -7.31 8.45 -12.50
CA GLY A 110 -6.31 7.90 -13.43
C GLY A 110 -6.89 7.12 -14.63
N ILE A 111 -8.16 6.73 -14.59
CA ILE A 111 -8.78 5.89 -15.65
C ILE A 111 -8.77 6.55 -17.04
N PRO A 112 -9.13 7.84 -17.21
CA PRO A 112 -9.10 8.47 -18.53
C PRO A 112 -7.71 8.42 -19.18
N GLU A 113 -6.67 8.68 -18.40
CA GLU A 113 -5.29 8.60 -18.87
C GLU A 113 -4.90 7.17 -19.22
N LEU A 114 -5.24 6.19 -18.36
CA LEU A 114 -5.00 4.77 -18.62
C LEU A 114 -5.68 4.32 -19.92
N LEU A 115 -6.95 4.67 -20.13
CA LEU A 115 -7.70 4.35 -21.35
C LEU A 115 -7.05 4.97 -22.59
N SER A 116 -6.57 6.20 -22.49
CA SER A 116 -5.82 6.86 -23.57
C SER A 116 -4.55 6.09 -23.92
N LYS A 117 -3.75 5.72 -22.92
CA LYS A 117 -2.52 4.94 -23.11
C LYS A 117 -2.79 3.56 -23.72
N LEU A 118 -3.83 2.86 -23.26
CA LEU A 118 -4.22 1.56 -23.82
C LEU A 118 -4.62 1.67 -25.29
N ARG A 119 -5.38 2.70 -25.68
CA ARG A 119 -5.75 2.93 -27.10
C ARG A 119 -4.55 3.20 -27.99
N GLN A 120 -3.54 3.90 -27.49
CA GLN A 120 -2.33 4.23 -28.25
C GLN A 120 -1.36 3.04 -28.36
N ALA A 121 -1.34 2.16 -27.35
CA ALA A 121 -0.53 0.96 -27.39
C ALA A 121 -1.02 0.01 -28.50
N ARG A 122 -0.10 -0.71 -29.15
CA ARG A 122 -0.48 -1.77 -30.10
C ARG A 122 -1.14 -2.92 -29.36
N ASP A 123 -1.98 -3.67 -30.07
CA ASP A 123 -2.55 -4.91 -29.53
C ASP A 123 -1.45 -5.96 -29.38
N PHE A 124 -1.51 -6.73 -28.30
CA PHE A 124 -0.47 -7.68 -27.98
C PHE A 124 -0.96 -8.86 -27.15
N TYR A 125 -0.14 -9.89 -27.16
CA TYR A 125 -0.19 -11.01 -26.25
C TYR A 125 1.17 -11.16 -25.57
N VAL A 126 1.19 -11.39 -24.25
CA VAL A 126 2.40 -11.66 -23.49
C VAL A 126 2.14 -12.81 -22.52
N GLU A 127 3.10 -13.73 -22.41
CA GLU A 127 3.20 -14.66 -21.29
C GLU A 127 4.37 -14.25 -20.40
N MET A 128 4.11 -14.09 -19.10
CA MET A 128 5.13 -13.75 -18.10
C MET A 128 5.20 -14.89 -17.09
N LYS A 129 6.23 -15.73 -17.21
CA LYS A 129 6.53 -16.74 -16.20
C LYS A 129 7.40 -16.11 -15.11
N TRP A 130 7.04 -16.34 -13.86
CA TRP A 130 7.87 -15.97 -12.71
C TRP A 130 7.88 -17.08 -11.66
N GLU A 131 8.98 -17.18 -10.93
CA GLU A 131 9.16 -18.14 -9.84
C GLU A 131 10.02 -17.50 -8.75
N PHE A 132 9.64 -17.70 -7.49
CA PHE A 132 10.50 -17.34 -6.36
C PHE A 132 11.43 -18.52 -6.07
N THR A 133 12.62 -18.20 -5.59
CA THR A 133 13.54 -19.19 -5.04
C THR A 133 14.04 -18.70 -3.68
N SER A 134 14.35 -19.65 -2.79
CA SER A 134 14.93 -19.36 -1.47
C SER A 134 16.25 -20.06 -1.34
N TRP A 135 17.24 -19.36 -0.76
CA TRP A 135 18.54 -19.91 -0.42
C TRP A 135 18.47 -20.91 0.75
N VAL A 136 17.37 -20.89 1.52
CA VAL A 136 17.13 -21.82 2.62
C VAL A 136 16.80 -23.20 2.05
N PRO A 137 17.57 -24.26 2.40
CA PRO A 137 17.29 -25.62 1.95
C PRO A 137 15.83 -26.02 2.23
N LEU A 138 15.19 -26.71 1.28
CA LEU A 138 13.79 -27.17 1.32
C LEU A 138 12.71 -26.08 1.19
N VAL A 139 13.00 -24.79 1.45
CA VAL A 139 12.02 -23.69 1.27
C VAL A 139 11.78 -23.40 -0.21
N SER A 140 12.78 -23.60 -1.08
CA SER A 140 12.64 -23.42 -2.53
C SER A 140 11.55 -24.30 -3.16
N LYS A 141 11.26 -25.48 -2.59
CA LYS A 141 10.17 -26.36 -3.06
C LYS A 141 8.77 -25.83 -2.75
N VAL A 142 8.68 -24.88 -1.83
CA VAL A 142 7.44 -24.25 -1.38
C VAL A 142 7.35 -22.81 -1.89
N CYS A 143 8.30 -22.34 -2.70
CA CYS A 143 8.23 -21.03 -3.30
C CYS A 143 7.15 -20.98 -4.39
N PRO A 144 6.39 -19.88 -4.49
CA PRO A 144 5.35 -19.75 -5.49
C PRO A 144 5.97 -19.54 -6.87
N SER A 145 5.25 -19.99 -7.87
CA SER A 145 5.47 -19.65 -9.27
C SER A 145 4.14 -19.50 -9.96
N ASP A 146 4.13 -18.69 -11.02
CA ASP A 146 2.96 -18.51 -11.86
C ASP A 146 3.34 -18.14 -13.29
N VAL A 147 2.38 -18.25 -14.19
CA VAL A 147 2.46 -17.78 -15.57
C VAL A 147 1.28 -16.84 -15.81
N TYR A 148 1.56 -15.55 -15.87
CA TYR A 148 0.56 -14.57 -16.26
C TYR A 148 0.42 -14.56 -17.77
N ARG A 149 -0.81 -14.67 -18.25
CA ARG A 149 -1.12 -14.51 -19.67
C ARG A 149 -1.91 -13.23 -19.85
N VAL A 150 -1.37 -12.32 -20.64
CA VAL A 150 -1.92 -10.98 -20.82
C VAL A 150 -2.30 -10.79 -22.28
N TRP A 151 -3.58 -10.53 -22.53
CA TRP A 151 -4.09 -10.13 -23.83
C TRP A 151 -4.55 -8.69 -23.75
N LYS A 152 -4.08 -7.87 -24.68
CA LYS A 152 -4.51 -6.49 -24.82
C LYS A 152 -5.09 -6.31 -26.22
N SER A 153 -6.31 -5.78 -26.30
CA SER A 153 -6.89 -5.33 -27.56
C SER A 153 -7.67 -4.02 -27.39
N GLY A 154 -7.34 -3.00 -28.17
CA GLY A 154 -7.91 -1.66 -28.00
C GLY A 154 -7.71 -1.11 -26.58
N SER A 155 -8.81 -0.76 -25.91
CA SER A 155 -8.82 -0.35 -24.49
C SER A 155 -9.16 -1.48 -23.51
N CYS A 156 -9.12 -2.74 -23.97
CA CYS A 156 -9.44 -3.91 -23.17
C CYS A 156 -8.17 -4.70 -22.83
N LEU A 157 -8.12 -5.22 -21.62
CA LEU A 157 -7.05 -6.06 -21.10
C LEU A 157 -7.66 -7.29 -20.44
N ARG A 158 -7.07 -8.46 -20.65
CA ARG A 158 -7.32 -9.67 -19.88
C ARG A 158 -6.01 -10.18 -19.32
N VAL A 159 -6.01 -10.53 -18.04
CA VAL A 159 -4.90 -11.17 -17.34
C VAL A 159 -5.39 -12.47 -16.73
N ASP A 160 -4.79 -13.59 -17.12
CA ASP A 160 -5.04 -14.88 -16.48
C ASP A 160 -3.89 -15.22 -15.52
N THR A 161 -4.25 -15.73 -14.34
CA THR A 161 -3.33 -16.10 -13.25
C THR A 161 -3.80 -17.39 -12.57
N THR A 162 -2.88 -18.13 -11.94
CA THR A 162 -3.20 -19.34 -11.16
C THR A 162 -2.90 -19.21 -9.67
N LEU A 163 -2.17 -18.18 -9.26
CA LEU A 163 -1.84 -17.90 -7.88
C LEU A 163 -2.78 -16.82 -7.33
N LEU A 164 -3.53 -17.18 -6.30
CA LEU A 164 -4.56 -16.33 -5.69
C LEU A 164 -4.03 -15.57 -4.48
N GLY A 165 -3.10 -16.16 -3.73
CA GLY A 165 -2.59 -15.56 -2.50
C GLY A 165 -1.82 -16.54 -1.63
N PHE A 166 -1.64 -16.16 -0.37
CA PHE A 166 -0.90 -16.91 0.63
C PHE A 166 -1.61 -16.82 1.97
N GLU A 167 -2.07 -17.95 2.48
CA GLU A 167 -2.76 -18.03 3.77
C GLU A 167 -2.22 -19.24 4.55
N HIS A 168 -2.05 -19.09 5.86
CA HIS A 168 -1.61 -20.17 6.75
C HIS A 168 -0.38 -20.93 6.23
N MET A 169 0.66 -20.19 5.79
CA MET A 169 1.89 -20.75 5.22
C MET A 169 1.71 -21.59 3.94
N THR A 170 0.55 -21.47 3.28
CA THR A 170 0.19 -22.24 2.08
C THR A 170 -0.22 -21.31 0.95
N TRP A 171 0.27 -21.59 -0.26
CA TRP A 171 -0.13 -20.85 -1.45
C TRP A 171 -1.53 -21.27 -1.91
N LEU A 172 -2.40 -20.29 -2.02
CA LEU A 172 -3.73 -20.49 -2.59
C LEU A 172 -3.60 -20.46 -4.11
N LYS A 173 -4.00 -21.56 -4.75
CA LYS A 173 -4.03 -21.68 -6.22
C LYS A 173 -5.45 -21.85 -6.73
N GLY A 174 -5.72 -21.32 -7.90
CA GLY A 174 -6.98 -21.41 -8.62
C GLY A 174 -6.93 -20.54 -9.86
N ARG A 175 -7.73 -20.86 -10.88
CA ARG A 175 -7.70 -20.15 -12.16
C ARG A 175 -8.55 -18.89 -12.05
N ARG A 176 -7.93 -17.73 -12.22
CA ARG A 176 -8.63 -16.44 -12.31
C ARG A 176 -8.34 -15.76 -13.63
N SER A 177 -9.37 -15.12 -14.17
CA SER A 177 -9.20 -14.12 -15.22
C SER A 177 -9.67 -12.77 -14.72
N TYR A 178 -8.77 -11.79 -14.73
CA TYR A 178 -9.09 -10.38 -14.52
C TYR A 178 -9.26 -9.72 -15.87
N ILE A 179 -10.42 -9.14 -16.12
CA ILE A 179 -10.75 -8.50 -17.38
C ILE A 179 -11.06 -7.03 -17.10
N PHE A 180 -10.29 -6.14 -17.70
CA PHE A 180 -10.56 -4.72 -17.77
C PHE A 180 -11.14 -4.39 -19.14
N LYS A 181 -12.37 -3.90 -19.18
CA LYS A 181 -13.03 -3.45 -20.42
C LYS A 181 -13.15 -1.93 -20.40
N GLY A 182 -12.30 -1.25 -21.16
CA GLY A 182 -12.42 0.19 -21.36
C GLY A 182 -13.55 0.54 -22.32
N GLY A 183 -14.39 1.52 -21.95
CA GLY A 183 -15.44 2.11 -22.77
C GLY A 183 -15.27 3.63 -22.89
N GLU A 184 -16.27 4.30 -23.48
CA GLU A 184 -16.23 5.76 -23.68
C GLU A 184 -16.38 6.54 -22.37
N ASN A 185 -17.26 6.08 -21.46
CA ASN A 185 -17.62 6.78 -20.23
C ASN A 185 -17.00 6.17 -18.96
N GLY A 186 -15.99 5.31 -19.12
CA GLY A 186 -15.30 4.64 -18.01
C GLY A 186 -14.81 3.26 -18.38
N ALA A 187 -14.71 2.38 -17.39
CA ALA A 187 -14.28 1.02 -17.59
C ALA A 187 -15.08 0.05 -16.73
N THR A 188 -15.01 -1.24 -17.04
CA THR A 188 -15.56 -2.31 -16.20
C THR A 188 -14.44 -3.28 -15.84
N VAL A 189 -14.28 -3.56 -14.56
CA VAL A 189 -13.38 -4.61 -14.08
C VAL A 189 -14.21 -5.85 -13.79
N MET A 190 -13.75 -7.00 -14.26
CA MET A 190 -14.39 -8.28 -14.04
C MET A 190 -13.38 -9.26 -13.47
N GLU A 191 -13.74 -9.96 -12.40
CA GLU A 191 -13.01 -11.13 -11.90
C GLU A 191 -13.83 -12.37 -12.23
N VAL A 192 -13.25 -13.27 -13.03
CA VAL A 192 -13.85 -14.55 -13.40
C VAL A 192 -13.25 -15.64 -12.53
N ASP A 193 -14.09 -16.21 -11.66
CA ASP A 193 -13.80 -17.39 -10.87
C ASP A 193 -14.15 -18.65 -11.66
N HIS A 194 -13.15 -19.29 -12.27
CA HIS A 194 -13.37 -20.45 -13.13
C HIS A 194 -13.72 -21.73 -12.34
N GLU A 195 -13.35 -21.82 -11.07
CA GLU A 195 -13.70 -22.97 -10.23
C GLU A 195 -15.15 -22.88 -9.77
N LYS A 196 -15.58 -21.70 -9.33
CA LYS A 196 -16.96 -21.47 -8.88
C LYS A 196 -17.90 -21.14 -10.03
N GLN A 197 -17.39 -20.88 -11.24
CA GLN A 197 -18.16 -20.42 -12.40
C GLN A 197 -18.95 -19.14 -12.10
N VAL A 198 -18.32 -18.19 -11.40
CA VAL A 198 -18.91 -16.91 -11.01
C VAL A 198 -18.10 -15.76 -11.61
N VAL A 199 -18.79 -14.69 -12.01
CA VAL A 199 -18.15 -13.45 -12.47
C VAL A 199 -18.55 -12.30 -11.55
N TYR A 200 -17.56 -11.71 -10.90
CA TYR A 200 -17.73 -10.47 -10.14
C TYR A 200 -17.45 -9.31 -11.09
N THR A 201 -18.30 -8.28 -11.08
CA THR A 201 -18.20 -7.15 -11.99
C THR A 201 -18.29 -5.84 -11.22
N GLU A 202 -17.31 -4.96 -11.41
CA GLU A 202 -17.24 -3.62 -10.81
C GLU A 202 -17.19 -2.56 -11.93
N PRO A 203 -18.23 -1.72 -12.08
CA PRO A 203 -18.18 -0.60 -13.01
C PRO A 203 -17.36 0.56 -12.43
N LEU A 204 -16.41 1.04 -13.21
CA LEU A 204 -15.60 2.23 -12.97
C LEU A 204 -16.13 3.38 -13.83
N THR A 205 -17.28 3.90 -13.45
CA THR A 205 -17.91 5.04 -14.11
C THR A 205 -17.18 6.33 -13.79
N LEU A 206 -16.84 7.11 -14.82
CA LEU A 206 -16.20 8.43 -14.68
C LEU A 206 -17.21 9.53 -14.29
N SER A 207 -18.51 9.22 -14.34
CA SER A 207 -19.54 10.10 -13.78
C SER A 207 -19.30 10.24 -12.28
N PRO A 208 -19.42 11.46 -11.72
CA PRO A 208 -19.38 11.61 -10.28
C PRO A 208 -20.51 10.74 -9.71
N ARG A 209 -20.15 9.67 -9.01
CA ARG A 209 -20.92 9.34 -7.82
C ARG A 209 -20.77 10.57 -6.95
N ASP A 210 -21.87 11.08 -6.39
CA ASP A 210 -21.76 12.18 -5.43
C ASP A 210 -20.69 11.80 -4.41
N ALA A 211 -19.76 12.72 -4.12
CA ALA A 211 -18.61 12.43 -3.27
C ALA A 211 -19.03 11.81 -1.93
N SER A 212 -20.21 12.21 -1.43
CA SER A 212 -20.87 11.61 -0.25
C SER A 212 -21.17 10.12 -0.44
N SER A 213 -21.83 9.72 -1.53
CA SER A 213 -22.17 8.33 -1.80
C SER A 213 -20.94 7.44 -1.99
N LEU A 214 -19.87 7.97 -2.60
CA LEU A 214 -18.61 7.23 -2.69
C LEU A 214 -17.95 7.08 -1.32
N LEU A 215 -17.92 8.14 -0.50
CA LEU A 215 -17.36 8.09 0.86
C LEU A 215 -18.14 7.10 1.74
N GLU A 216 -19.47 7.12 1.69
CA GLU A 216 -20.34 6.17 2.40
C GLU A 216 -20.09 4.72 1.96
N ALA A 217 -19.91 4.48 0.66
CA ALA A 217 -19.59 3.15 0.14
C ALA A 217 -18.21 2.63 0.61
N MET A 218 -17.31 3.50 1.05
CA MET A 218 -15.99 3.14 1.58
C MET A 218 -16.01 2.94 3.11
N ALA A 219 -17.17 2.98 3.75
CA ALA A 219 -17.26 2.71 5.18
C ALA A 219 -16.78 1.28 5.50
N PRO A 220 -15.80 1.11 6.40
CA PRO A 220 -15.31 -0.22 6.74
C PRO A 220 -16.35 -0.99 7.57
N SER A 221 -16.35 -2.32 7.44
CA SER A 221 -17.16 -3.16 8.31
C SER A 221 -16.64 -3.14 9.76
N GLN A 222 -17.54 -3.42 10.71
CA GLN A 222 -17.14 -3.60 12.12
C GLN A 222 -16.10 -4.71 12.27
N GLU A 223 -16.22 -5.78 11.50
CA GLU A 223 -15.26 -6.89 11.49
C GLU A 223 -13.89 -6.46 10.99
N ASN A 224 -13.80 -5.68 9.90
CA ASN A 224 -12.51 -5.17 9.39
C ASN A 224 -11.82 -4.29 10.44
N THR A 225 -12.59 -3.47 11.13
CA THR A 225 -12.11 -2.60 12.20
C THR A 225 -11.62 -3.42 13.39
N ALA A 226 -12.45 -4.36 13.86
CA ALA A 226 -12.14 -5.24 14.99
C ALA A 226 -10.89 -6.09 14.72
N GLN A 227 -10.74 -6.61 13.50
CA GLN A 227 -9.55 -7.36 13.10
C GLN A 227 -8.27 -6.52 13.26
N ARG A 228 -8.30 -5.24 12.88
CA ARG A 228 -7.15 -4.34 13.03
C ARG A 228 -6.84 -4.02 14.48
N LEU A 229 -7.87 -3.85 15.31
CA LEU A 229 -7.72 -3.57 16.74
C LEU A 229 -7.27 -4.78 17.56
N THR A 230 -7.44 -5.99 17.03
CA THR A 230 -7.05 -7.24 17.70
C THR A 230 -5.79 -7.88 17.10
N SER A 231 -5.20 -7.27 16.07
CA SER A 231 -3.98 -7.73 15.42
C SER A 231 -2.82 -6.77 15.65
N PRO A 232 -1.57 -7.26 15.77
CA PRO A 232 -0.39 -6.39 15.80
C PRO A 232 -0.34 -5.49 14.57
N ILE A 233 0.08 -4.24 14.76
CA ILE A 233 0.40 -3.37 13.65
C ILE A 233 1.78 -3.78 13.15
N VAL A 234 1.89 -4.25 11.92
CA VAL A 234 3.17 -4.63 11.29
C VAL A 234 3.46 -3.71 10.11
N SER A 235 4.68 -3.18 10.06
CA SER A 235 5.19 -2.40 8.92
C SER A 235 6.53 -2.98 8.49
N THR A 236 6.59 -3.43 7.25
CA THR A 236 7.79 -4.00 6.64
C THR A 236 8.21 -3.10 5.49
N HIS A 237 9.44 -2.61 5.53
CA HIS A 237 10.00 -1.80 4.46
C HIS A 237 11.41 -2.25 4.10
N LEU A 238 11.74 -2.10 2.82
CA LEU A 238 13.08 -2.34 2.32
C LEU A 238 13.95 -1.09 2.60
N ASN A 239 14.99 -1.25 3.40
CA ASN A 239 15.98 -0.20 3.61
C ASN A 239 16.96 -0.18 2.44
N THR A 240 16.80 0.80 1.56
CA THR A 240 17.61 0.94 0.35
C THR A 240 18.90 1.73 0.55
N ARG A 241 19.15 2.29 1.75
CA ARG A 241 20.26 3.24 1.97
C ARG A 241 21.64 2.66 1.69
N ASN A 242 21.83 1.37 1.94
CA ASN A 242 23.14 0.72 1.87
C ASN A 242 23.23 -0.35 0.78
N ILE A 243 22.20 -0.48 -0.08
CA ILE A 243 22.19 -1.51 -1.12
C ILE A 243 23.34 -1.24 -2.08
N ALA A 244 24.22 -2.22 -2.22
CA ALA A 244 25.31 -2.19 -3.19
C ALA A 244 25.03 -3.24 -4.26
N PHE A 245 25.29 -2.88 -5.52
CA PHE A 245 25.21 -3.79 -6.64
C PHE A 245 26.61 -4.13 -7.11
N GLU A 246 26.96 -5.41 -7.11
CA GLU A 246 28.23 -5.90 -7.62
C GLU A 246 28.01 -6.83 -8.79
N ARG A 247 28.95 -6.79 -9.73
CA ARG A 247 28.90 -7.70 -10.86
C ARG A 247 29.31 -9.10 -10.42
N ASN A 248 28.46 -10.08 -10.66
CA ASN A 248 28.81 -11.46 -10.39
C ASN A 248 29.94 -11.90 -11.33
N LYS A 249 30.90 -12.63 -10.78
CA LYS A 249 32.02 -13.18 -11.54
C LYS A 249 31.98 -14.71 -11.49
N SER A 250 32.27 -15.35 -12.62
CA SER A 250 32.35 -16.80 -12.76
C SER A 250 33.76 -17.23 -13.19
N GLY A 251 34.21 -18.41 -12.76
CA GLY A 251 35.52 -18.97 -13.10
C GLY A 251 36.20 -19.69 -11.92
N ILE A 252 37.18 -20.55 -12.22
CA ILE A 252 37.97 -21.30 -11.23
C ILE A 252 39.39 -20.71 -11.22
N TRP A 253 39.92 -20.43 -10.02
CA TRP A 253 41.31 -20.04 -9.73
C TRP A 253 41.95 -19.04 -10.72
N GLY A 254 41.94 -17.75 -10.37
CA GLY A 254 42.68 -16.69 -11.08
C GLY A 254 42.02 -16.16 -12.37
N TRP A 255 41.20 -16.96 -13.04
CA TRP A 255 40.53 -16.61 -14.30
C TRP A 255 39.04 -16.27 -14.08
N ARG A 256 38.77 -15.21 -13.30
CA ARG A 256 37.39 -14.74 -13.07
C ARG A 256 36.95 -13.79 -14.17
N SER A 257 35.94 -14.16 -14.95
CA SER A 257 35.25 -13.28 -15.91
C SER A 257 33.93 -12.80 -15.33
N GLU A 258 33.39 -11.72 -15.92
CA GLU A 258 32.02 -11.28 -15.63
C GLU A 258 31.03 -12.39 -15.98
N LYS A 259 30.10 -12.68 -15.08
CA LYS A 259 29.08 -13.70 -15.28
C LYS A 259 27.98 -13.15 -16.19
N THR A 260 27.73 -13.84 -17.30
CA THR A 260 26.56 -13.65 -18.15
C THR A 260 25.71 -14.91 -18.16
N GLU A 261 24.41 -14.75 -18.32
CA GLU A 261 23.45 -15.86 -18.43
C GLU A 261 22.50 -15.58 -19.59
N THR A 262 22.13 -16.62 -20.33
CA THR A 262 21.15 -16.50 -21.40
C THR A 262 19.75 -16.59 -20.83
N VAL A 263 18.98 -15.53 -20.98
CA VAL A 263 17.61 -15.43 -20.51
C VAL A 263 16.70 -15.17 -21.71
N SER A 264 15.79 -16.11 -21.98
CA SER A 264 14.84 -16.00 -23.11
C SER A 264 15.48 -15.67 -24.46
N GLY A 265 16.71 -16.13 -24.70
CA GLY A 265 17.47 -15.92 -25.93
C GLY A 265 18.33 -14.65 -25.95
N TYR A 266 18.31 -13.83 -24.90
CA TYR A 266 19.16 -12.65 -24.75
C TYR A 266 20.29 -12.90 -23.75
N GLU A 267 21.47 -12.37 -24.03
CA GLU A 267 22.61 -12.46 -23.10
C GLU A 267 22.49 -11.37 -22.03
N ALA A 268 22.23 -11.78 -20.79
CA ALA A 268 22.06 -10.89 -19.65
C ALA A 268 23.30 -10.86 -18.76
N LYS A 269 23.63 -9.66 -18.25
CA LYS A 269 24.70 -9.47 -17.26
C LYS A 269 24.16 -9.74 -15.86
N VAL A 270 24.85 -10.57 -15.10
CA VAL A 270 24.39 -10.96 -13.76
C VAL A 270 24.97 -10.03 -12.69
N TYR A 271 24.10 -9.44 -11.86
CA TYR A 271 24.47 -8.64 -10.69
C TYR A 271 24.01 -9.32 -9.40
N SER A 272 24.74 -9.09 -8.30
CA SER A 272 24.30 -9.37 -6.94
C SER A 272 23.99 -8.06 -6.23
N ALA A 273 22.87 -8.02 -5.50
CA ALA A 273 22.57 -6.95 -4.57
C ALA A 273 22.98 -7.40 -3.15
N SER A 274 23.86 -6.66 -2.50
CA SER A 274 24.26 -6.86 -1.11
C SER A 274 23.68 -5.75 -0.22
N ASN A 275 23.61 -6.00 1.09
CA ASN A 275 23.02 -5.09 2.08
C ASN A 275 21.54 -4.73 1.85
N VAL A 276 20.80 -5.66 1.24
CA VAL A 276 19.34 -5.58 1.13
C VAL A 276 18.75 -5.90 2.50
N GLU A 277 18.45 -4.86 3.28
CA GLU A 277 17.88 -4.99 4.62
C GLU A 277 16.35 -4.87 4.56
N LEU A 278 15.66 -5.90 5.02
CA LEU A 278 14.22 -5.84 5.27
C LEU A 278 13.99 -5.48 6.73
N VAL A 279 13.45 -4.29 6.98
CA VAL A 279 13.16 -3.80 8.32
C VAL A 279 11.68 -4.01 8.60
N THR A 280 11.39 -4.91 9.54
CA THR A 280 10.04 -5.14 10.06
C THR A 280 9.91 -4.50 11.43
N ARG A 281 8.92 -3.63 11.59
CA ARG A 281 8.53 -3.02 12.87
C ARG A 281 7.15 -3.52 13.27
N SER A 282 6.96 -3.77 14.55
CA SER A 282 5.67 -4.20 15.10
C SER A 282 5.29 -3.35 16.32
N ARG A 283 4.00 -3.02 16.42
CA ARG A 283 3.38 -2.28 17.53
C ARG A 283 2.20 -3.08 18.06
N THR A 284 2.07 -3.13 19.39
CA THR A 284 1.09 -3.99 20.11
C THR A 284 0.49 -3.29 21.32
N GLU A 285 0.76 -2.00 21.52
CA GLU A 285 0.28 -1.23 22.67
C GLU A 285 -1.25 -1.13 22.74
N HIS A 286 -1.95 -1.18 21.60
CA HIS A 286 -3.40 -1.19 21.53
C HIS A 286 -4.02 -2.56 21.86
N LEU A 287 -3.22 -3.63 21.85
CA LEU A 287 -3.71 -4.99 22.06
C LEU A 287 -3.98 -5.28 23.54
N SER A 288 -5.06 -6.04 23.78
CA SER A 288 -5.29 -6.70 25.06
C SER A 288 -4.21 -7.75 25.35
N ASP A 289 -4.06 -8.14 26.61
CA ASP A 289 -3.10 -9.20 26.98
C ASP A 289 -3.44 -10.55 26.32
N GLN A 290 -4.74 -10.82 26.14
CA GLN A 290 -5.21 -12.01 25.43
C GLN A 290 -4.75 -11.97 23.96
N ASP A 291 -4.90 -10.84 23.27
CA ASP A 291 -4.52 -10.73 21.85
C ASP A 291 -3.00 -10.73 21.66
N LYS A 292 -2.25 -10.11 22.57
CA LYS A 292 -0.78 -10.22 22.61
C LYS A 292 -0.35 -11.68 22.71
N SER A 293 -1.00 -12.47 23.58
CA SER A 293 -0.67 -13.89 23.74
C SER A 293 -0.93 -14.71 22.47
N ARG A 294 -2.04 -14.43 21.76
CA ARG A 294 -2.36 -15.07 20.47
C ARG A 294 -1.34 -14.73 19.38
N SER A 295 -0.90 -13.47 19.32
CA SER A 295 0.06 -13.02 18.30
C SER A 295 1.49 -13.54 18.47
N LYS A 296 1.89 -13.94 19.69
CA LYS A 296 3.24 -14.49 19.94
C LYS A 296 3.45 -15.86 19.30
N GLY A 297 2.37 -16.60 19.00
CA GLY A 297 2.44 -17.91 18.34
C GLY A 297 2.69 -17.86 16.83
N THR A 298 2.63 -16.69 16.20
CA THR A 298 2.70 -16.51 14.73
C THR A 298 3.90 -15.69 14.24
N ALA A 299 4.69 -15.10 15.14
CA ALA A 299 5.81 -14.24 14.77
C ALA A 299 7.13 -15.02 14.61
N SER A 300 7.36 -15.64 13.44
CA SER A 300 8.72 -15.99 13.01
C SER A 300 9.36 -14.77 12.33
N VAL A 301 10.21 -14.06 13.07
CA VAL A 301 11.09 -13.04 12.49
C VAL A 301 12.10 -13.77 11.60
N THR A 302 11.98 -13.60 10.29
CA THR A 302 12.98 -14.09 9.33
C THR A 302 13.74 -12.89 8.82
N SER A 303 14.94 -12.65 9.35
CA SER A 303 15.94 -11.83 8.68
C SER A 303 16.77 -12.75 7.79
N GLY A 304 16.90 -12.41 6.52
CA GLY A 304 17.71 -13.18 5.59
C GLY A 304 18.00 -12.36 4.34
N PRO A 305 19.16 -12.57 3.69
CA PRO A 305 19.45 -11.92 2.42
C PRO A 305 18.39 -12.33 1.39
N ALA A 306 17.83 -11.34 0.69
CA ALA A 306 16.95 -11.55 -0.45
C ALA A 306 17.71 -11.21 -1.73
N GLN A 307 17.76 -12.16 -2.66
CA GLN A 307 18.42 -11.99 -3.95
C GLN A 307 17.33 -11.73 -4.99
N LEU A 308 17.28 -10.51 -5.53
CA LEU A 308 16.36 -10.14 -6.61
C LEU A 308 17.08 -10.37 -7.96
N PHE A 309 16.50 -11.20 -8.81
CA PHE A 309 16.93 -11.34 -10.21
C PHE A 309 15.97 -10.51 -11.06
N LEU A 310 16.49 -9.46 -11.71
CA LEU A 310 15.77 -8.70 -12.72
C LEU A 310 16.27 -9.17 -14.08
N GLU A 311 15.40 -9.85 -14.81
CA GLU A 311 15.62 -10.28 -16.18
C GLU A 311 14.91 -9.29 -17.12
N SER A 312 15.68 -8.64 -18.00
CA SER A 312 15.18 -7.72 -19.03
C SER A 312 15.00 -8.42 -20.36
#